data_AF-A0A6L8TVR5-F1
#
_entry.id   AF-A0A6L8TVR5-F1
#
_cell.length_a   1.000
_cell.length_b   1.000
_cell.length_c   1.000
_cell.angle_alpha   90.00
_cell.angle_beta   90.00
_cell.angle_gamma   90.00
#
_symmetry.space_group_name_H-M   'P 1'
#
loop_
_entity.id
_entity.type
_entity.pdbx_description
1 polymer ?
#
loop_
_entity_poly.entity_id
_entity_poly.type
_entity_poly.pdbx_seq_one_letter_code
_entity_poly.pdbx_strand_id
1 'polypeptide(L)'
;MNCQLCQEILEAYQEGKLPAGMMTQLESHLETCDSCKKLSEIQLLANRVIKLEKETDSDPFLATRVMAHIERFEDERLKASSLGVRILRPALITMSLAAAVLFGIMLGNLSRPAGNAGMVPVEFALINDASLESVDFLSLE
;
A
#
# COMPACT_ATOMS: atom_id res chain seq x y z
N MET A 1 10.40 33.43 42.91
CA MET A 1 9.55 32.43 42.22
C MET A 1 8.75 31.63 43.25
N ASN A 2 7.58 31.10 42.90
CA ASN A 2 6.84 30.18 43.77
C ASN A 2 7.24 28.72 43.48
N CYS A 3 6.97 27.82 44.43
CA CYS A 3 7.36 26.41 44.29
C CYS A 3 6.67 25.73 43.10
N GLN A 4 5.43 26.12 42.78
CA GLN A 4 4.69 25.52 41.67
C GLN A 4 5.34 25.82 40.31
N LEU A 5 5.69 27.09 40.05
CA LEU A 5 6.39 27.46 38.82
C LEU A 5 7.78 26.83 38.76
N CYS A 6 8.48 26.72 39.90
CA CYS A 6 9.74 26.01 39.98
C CYS A 6 9.63 24.56 39.50
N GLN A 7 8.57 23.84 39.91
CA GLN A 7 8.34 22.45 39.53
C GLN A 7 8.04 22.30 38.04
N GLU A 8 7.22 23.18 37.49
CA GLU A 8 6.82 23.16 36.07
C GLU A 8 8.02 23.39 35.13
N ILE A 9 8.96 24.25 35.51
CA ILE A 9 10.09 24.62 34.64
C ILE A 9 11.36 23.80 34.92
N LEU A 10 11.35 22.92 35.93
CA LEU A 10 12.55 22.20 36.39
C LEU A 10 13.12 21.26 35.32
N GLU A 11 12.26 20.61 34.54
CA GLU A 11 12.67 19.73 33.44
C GLU A 11 13.34 20.51 32.31
N ALA A 12 12.73 21.62 31.88
CA ALA A 12 13.32 22.52 30.89
C ALA A 12 14.67 23.08 31.35
N TYR A 13 14.88 23.26 32.66
CA TYR A 13 16.15 23.72 33.23
C TYR A 13 17.23 22.66 33.06
N GLN A 14 16.92 21.41 33.41
CA GLN A 14 17.83 20.28 33.26
C GLN A 14 18.22 20.03 31.79
N GLU A 15 17.32 20.33 30.86
CA GLU A 15 17.58 20.23 29.41
C GLU A 15 18.27 21.47 28.81
N GLY A 16 18.52 22.52 29.60
CA GLY A 16 19.14 23.77 29.13
C GLY A 16 18.25 24.60 28.19
N LYS A 17 16.92 24.40 28.22
CA LYS A 17 15.95 25.06 27.32
C LYS A 17 15.30 26.32 27.91
N LEU A 18 15.71 26.76 29.10
CA LEU A 18 15.16 27.97 29.71
C LEU A 18 15.80 29.27 29.22
N PRO A 19 15.02 30.36 29.13
CA PRO A 19 15.56 31.71 28.97
C PRO A 19 16.48 32.09 30.15
N ALA A 20 17.58 32.79 29.85
CA ALA A 20 18.59 33.17 30.86
C ALA A 20 18.01 33.93 32.07
N GLY A 21 17.00 34.78 31.85
CA GLY A 21 16.34 35.53 32.93
C GLY A 21 15.50 34.66 33.89
N MET A 22 15.01 33.50 33.42
CA MET A 22 14.32 32.55 34.28
C MET A 22 15.28 31.57 34.96
N MET A 23 16.41 31.22 34.32
CA MET A 23 17.44 30.37 34.94
C MET A 23 17.94 30.98 36.25
N THR A 24 18.27 32.28 36.26
CA THR A 24 18.76 32.98 37.46
C THR A 24 17.70 33.04 38.57
N GLN A 25 16.42 33.21 38.22
CA GLN A 25 15.32 33.17 39.19
C GLN A 25 15.08 31.77 39.76
N LEU A 26 15.33 30.72 38.98
CA LEU A 26 15.25 29.33 39.43
C LEU A 26 16.42 28.97 40.34
N GLU A 27 17.64 29.33 39.97
CA GLU A 27 18.85 29.07 40.77
C GLU A 27 18.76 29.74 42.15
N SER A 28 18.38 31.02 42.18
CA SER A 28 18.14 31.71 43.46
C SER A 28 17.01 31.08 44.29
N HIS A 29 16.00 30.49 43.67
CA HIS A 29 14.95 29.77 44.39
C HIS A 29 15.45 28.42 44.94
N LEU A 30 16.28 27.70 44.19
CA LEU A 30 16.87 26.43 44.63
C LEU A 30 17.89 26.62 45.78
N GLU A 31 18.54 27.78 45.86
CA GLU A 31 19.42 28.14 46.99
C GLU A 31 18.64 28.44 48.28
N THR A 32 17.40 28.94 48.16
CA THR A 32 16.60 29.43 49.29
C THR A 32 15.51 28.47 49.73
N CYS A 33 15.12 27.51 48.89
CA CYS A 33 14.00 26.61 49.13
C CYS A 33 14.44 25.13 49.18
N ASP A 34 14.53 24.59 50.40
CA ASP A 34 14.94 23.21 50.64
C ASP A 34 14.02 22.16 49.98
N SER A 35 12.73 22.43 49.87
CA SER A 35 11.78 21.48 49.26
C SER A 35 12.01 21.36 47.75
N CYS A 36 12.18 22.48 47.05
CA CYS A 36 12.47 22.51 45.63
C CYS A 36 13.85 21.94 45.32
N LYS A 37 14.83 22.18 46.20
CA LYS A 37 16.16 21.57 46.10
C LYS A 37 16.12 20.04 46.22
N LYS A 38 15.43 19.50 47.21
CA LYS A 38 15.27 18.04 47.34
C LYS A 38 14.57 17.43 46.14
N LEU A 39 13.56 18.12 45.59
CA LEU A 39 12.85 17.65 44.40
C LEU A 39 13.79 17.59 43.19
N SER A 40 14.61 18.62 42.97
CA SER A 40 15.55 18.63 41.84
C SER A 40 16.62 17.55 41.97
N GLU A 41 17.10 17.27 43.18
CA GLU A 41 18.02 16.17 43.47
C GLU A 41 17.38 14.81 43.18
N ILE A 42 16.13 14.58 43.59
CA ILE A 42 15.38 13.34 43.30
C ILE A 42 15.19 13.15 41.80
N GLN A 43 14.80 14.20 41.07
CA GLN A 43 14.61 14.14 39.62
C GLN A 43 15.93 13.83 38.89
N LEU A 44 17.04 14.40 39.35
CA LEU A 44 18.37 14.12 38.80
C LEU A 44 18.77 12.66 39.02
N LEU A 45 18.51 12.11 40.22
CA LEU A 45 18.75 10.69 40.51
C LEU A 45 17.88 9.77 39.66
N ALA A 46 16.59 10.08 39.52
CA ALA A 46 15.66 9.31 38.68
C ALA A 46 16.14 9.30 37.22
N ASN A 47 16.52 10.45 36.66
CA ASN A 47 17.04 10.56 35.31
C ASN A 47 18.35 9.77 35.12
N ARG A 48 19.22 9.74 36.13
CA ARG A 48 20.45 8.91 36.09
C ARG A 48 20.12 7.42 36.02
N VAL A 49 19.20 6.94 36.85
CA VAL A 49 18.77 5.53 36.83
C VAL A 49 18.13 5.18 35.49
N ILE A 50 17.23 6.02 34.99
CA ILE A 50 16.60 5.83 33.68
C ILE A 50 17.64 5.77 32.57
N LYS A 51 18.64 6.66 32.60
CA LYS A 51 19.72 6.66 31.61
C LYS A 51 20.53 5.37 31.66
N LEU A 52 20.91 4.90 32.85
CA LEU A 52 21.66 3.64 33.01
C LEU A 52 20.87 2.42 32.54
N GLU A 53 19.57 2.36 32.84
CA GLU A 53 18.69 1.27 32.42
C GLU A 53 18.38 1.30 30.91
N LYS A 54 18.24 2.51 30.34
CA LYS A 54 17.89 2.69 28.92
C LYS A 54 19.09 2.80 28.00
N GLU A 55 20.31 2.96 28.51
CA GLU A 55 21.54 2.70 27.77
C GLU A 55 21.69 1.18 27.56
N THR A 56 20.76 0.60 26.82
CA THR A 56 20.93 -0.73 26.26
C THR A 56 21.97 -0.65 25.17
N ASP A 57 23.05 -1.42 25.33
CA ASP A 57 24.00 -1.67 24.26
C ASP A 57 23.23 -2.27 23.07
N SER A 58 23.17 -1.51 21.98
CA SER A 58 22.49 -1.95 20.77
C SER A 58 23.22 -3.19 20.26
N ASP A 59 22.53 -4.35 20.23
CA ASP A 59 23.13 -5.59 19.75
C ASP A 59 23.76 -5.35 18.36
N PRO A 60 25.10 -5.46 18.25
CA PRO A 60 25.84 -5.08 17.05
C PRO A 60 25.43 -5.90 15.81
N PHE A 61 24.78 -7.04 16.00
CA PHE A 61 24.34 -7.92 14.92
C PHE A 61 22.83 -7.86 14.66
N LEU A 62 22.07 -7.05 15.41
CA LEU A 62 20.62 -6.92 15.20
C LEU A 62 20.32 -6.41 13.78
N ALA A 63 21.01 -5.37 13.33
CA ALA A 63 20.86 -4.82 11.99
C ALA A 63 21.15 -5.89 10.92
N THR A 64 22.26 -6.63 11.07
CA THR A 64 22.62 -7.71 10.15
C THR A 64 21.57 -8.82 10.10
N ARG A 65 21.04 -9.26 11.25
CA ARG A 65 19.98 -10.29 11.31
C ARG A 65 18.69 -9.81 10.65
N VAL A 66 18.30 -8.56 10.86
CA VAL A 66 17.10 -7.97 10.24
C VAL A 66 17.28 -7.90 8.72
N MET A 67 18.42 -7.40 8.24
CA MET A 67 18.71 -7.33 6.80
C MET A 67 18.71 -8.72 6.15
N ALA A 68 19.38 -9.70 6.76
CA ALA A 68 19.38 -11.07 6.27
C ALA A 68 17.97 -11.69 6.25
N HIS A 69 17.11 -11.34 7.21
CA HIS A 69 15.73 -11.82 7.23
C HIS A 69 14.88 -11.22 6.09
N ILE A 70 15.11 -9.95 5.74
CA ILE A 70 14.41 -9.27 4.64
C ILE A 70 14.83 -9.88 3.30
N GLU A 71 16.13 -10.02 3.05
CA GLU A 71 16.66 -10.60 1.82
C GLU A 71 16.12 -12.01 1.56
N ARG A 72 16.02 -12.85 2.61
CA ARG A 72 15.44 -14.20 2.50
C ARG A 72 13.98 -14.19 2.03
N PHE A 73 13.17 -13.25 2.52
CA PHE A 73 11.77 -13.13 2.08
C PHE A 73 11.67 -12.68 0.63
N GLU A 74 12.54 -11.78 0.19
CA GLU A 74 12.58 -11.32 -1.20
C GLU A 74 13.01 -12.44 -2.13
N ASP A 75 14.05 -13.20 -1.77
CA ASP A 75 14.53 -14.35 -2.53
C ASP A 75 13.50 -15.47 -2.63
N GLU A 76 12.79 -15.78 -1.54
CA GLU A 76 11.71 -16.79 -1.56
C GLU A 76 10.53 -16.33 -2.42
N ARG A 77 10.19 -15.04 -2.39
CA ARG A 77 9.15 -14.46 -3.25
C ARG A 77 9.54 -14.48 -4.73
N LEU A 78 10.81 -14.21 -5.05
CA LEU A 78 11.34 -14.28 -6.42
C LEU A 78 11.43 -15.73 -6.91
N LYS A 79 11.87 -16.67 -6.07
CA LYS A 79 11.90 -18.12 -6.39
C LYS A 79 10.50 -18.71 -6.55
N ALA A 80 9.52 -18.25 -5.78
CA ALA A 80 8.11 -18.66 -5.91
C ALA A 80 7.51 -18.22 -7.25
N SER A 81 8.01 -17.14 -7.86
CA SER A 81 7.73 -16.80 -9.25
C SER A 81 8.58 -17.63 -10.21
N SER A 82 8.34 -18.95 -10.21
CA SER A 82 8.99 -19.83 -11.18
C SER A 82 8.76 -19.30 -12.60
N LEU A 83 9.80 -19.33 -13.44
CA LEU A 83 9.75 -18.94 -14.85
C LEU A 83 8.55 -19.56 -15.61
N GLY A 84 8.10 -20.74 -15.16
CA GLY A 84 6.88 -21.39 -15.64
C GLY A 84 5.61 -20.55 -15.45
N VAL A 85 5.37 -19.97 -14.27
CA VAL A 85 4.17 -19.14 -14.01
C VAL A 85 4.21 -17.84 -14.83
N ARG A 86 5.41 -17.32 -15.11
CA ARG A 86 5.61 -16.08 -15.89
C ARG A 86 5.28 -16.26 -17.38
N ILE A 87 5.47 -17.45 -17.95
CA ILE A 87 5.17 -17.76 -19.36
C ILE A 87 3.79 -18.41 -19.51
N LEU A 88 3.37 -19.23 -18.55
CA LEU A 88 2.09 -19.95 -18.61
C LEU A 88 0.89 -19.00 -18.53
N ARG A 89 0.97 -17.95 -17.70
CA ARG A 89 -0.11 -16.95 -17.60
C ARG A 89 -0.42 -16.24 -18.92
N PRO A 90 0.55 -15.60 -19.61
CA PRO A 90 0.26 -14.95 -20.89
C PRO A 90 -0.15 -15.95 -21.98
N ALA A 91 0.41 -17.17 -21.98
CA ALA A 91 0.04 -18.20 -22.94
C ALA A 91 -1.43 -18.66 -22.82
N LEU A 92 -1.94 -18.80 -21.60
CA LEU A 92 -3.35 -19.16 -21.37
C LEU A 92 -4.32 -18.03 -21.78
N ILE A 93 -3.93 -16.77 -21.59
CA ILE A 93 -4.75 -15.62 -21.98
C ILE A 93 -4.86 -15.54 -23.51
N THR A 94 -3.75 -15.68 -24.23
CA THR A 94 -3.75 -15.64 -25.70
C THR A 94 -4.47 -16.85 -26.29
N MET A 95 -4.30 -18.04 -25.70
CA MET A 95 -5.03 -19.24 -26.11
C MET A 95 -6.54 -19.07 -25.92
N SER A 96 -6.98 -18.51 -24.79
CA SER A 96 -8.40 -18.24 -24.53
C SER A 96 -9.01 -17.26 -25.54
N LEU A 97 -8.29 -16.18 -25.87
CA LEU A 97 -8.72 -15.22 -26.88
C LEU A 97 -8.86 -15.87 -28.26
N ALA A 98 -7.86 -16.66 -28.68
CA ALA A 98 -7.89 -17.38 -29.95
C ALA A 98 -9.05 -18.38 -30.01
N ALA A 99 -9.29 -19.11 -28.92
CA ALA A 99 -10.41 -20.03 -28.81
C ALA A 99 -11.75 -19.30 -28.93
N ALA A 100 -11.94 -18.18 -28.24
CA ALA A 100 -13.17 -17.38 -28.30
C ALA A 100 -13.47 -16.90 -29.73
N VAL A 101 -12.45 -16.41 -30.46
CA VAL A 101 -12.58 -15.99 -31.86
C VAL A 101 -12.97 -17.18 -32.74
N LEU A 102 -12.28 -18.32 -32.60
CA LEU A 102 -12.58 -19.53 -33.38
C LEU A 102 -14.01 -20.03 -33.12
N PHE A 103 -14.42 -20.06 -31.86
CA PHE A 103 -15.78 -20.45 -31.48
C PHE A 103 -16.82 -19.50 -32.06
N GLY A 104 -16.57 -18.19 -32.04
CA GLY A 104 -17.44 -17.20 -32.67
C GLY A 104 -17.60 -17.43 -34.17
N ILE A 105 -16.50 -17.72 -34.88
CA ILE A 105 -16.52 -18.02 -36.32
C ILE A 105 -17.32 -19.31 -36.60
N MET A 106 -17.10 -20.36 -35.82
CA MET A 106 -17.81 -21.63 -35.95
C MET A 106 -19.32 -21.48 -35.72
N LEU A 107 -19.71 -20.80 -34.64
CA LEU A 107 -21.11 -20.49 -34.34
C LEU A 107 -21.76 -19.63 -35.44
N GLY A 108 -21.05 -18.62 -35.94
CA GLY A 108 -21.53 -17.79 -37.04
C GLY A 108 -21.72 -18.56 -38.34
N ASN A 109 -20.82 -19.49 -38.65
CA ASN A 109 -20.92 -20.32 -39.85
C ASN A 109 -22.04 -21.36 -39.77
N LEU A 110 -22.30 -21.93 -38.58
CA LEU A 110 -23.44 -22.83 -38.36
C LEU A 110 -24.79 -22.11 -38.47
N SER A 111 -24.84 -20.85 -38.08
CA SER A 111 -26.03 -20.00 -38.24
C SER A 111 -26.23 -19.45 -39.65
N ARG A 112 -25.32 -19.73 -40.59
CA ARG A 112 -25.50 -19.37 -41.99
C ARG A 112 -26.58 -20.29 -42.55
N PRO A 113 -27.78 -19.78 -42.90
CA PRO A 113 -28.83 -20.63 -43.43
C PRO A 113 -28.29 -21.29 -44.70
N ALA A 114 -28.43 -22.62 -44.76
CA ALA A 114 -28.05 -23.39 -45.93
C ALA A 114 -28.66 -22.72 -47.16
N GLY A 115 -27.86 -22.48 -48.20
CA GLY A 115 -28.29 -21.95 -49.49
C GLY A 115 -29.17 -22.95 -50.26
N ASN A 116 -30.15 -23.55 -49.58
CA ASN A 116 -31.21 -24.31 -50.19
C ASN A 116 -32.32 -23.33 -50.53
N ALA A 117 -32.35 -22.96 -51.80
CA ALA A 117 -33.46 -22.33 -52.49
C ALA A 117 -34.72 -23.20 -52.42
N GLY A 118 -35.33 -23.31 -51.24
CA GLY A 118 -36.75 -23.65 -51.11
C GLY A 118 -37.52 -22.34 -51.09
N MET A 119 -38.43 -22.16 -52.05
CA MET A 119 -39.35 -21.01 -52.13
C MET A 119 -39.81 -20.59 -50.74
N VAL A 120 -39.34 -19.42 -50.29
CA VAL A 120 -39.94 -18.75 -49.14
C VAL A 120 -41.36 -18.37 -49.57
N PRO A 121 -42.40 -18.78 -48.82
CA PRO A 121 -43.77 -18.39 -49.15
C PRO A 121 -43.86 -16.86 -49.23
N VAL A 122 -44.60 -16.33 -50.22
CA VAL A 122 -44.66 -14.88 -50.49
C VAL A 122 -45.02 -14.08 -49.25
N GLU A 123 -45.88 -14.61 -48.37
CA GLU A 123 -46.20 -13.97 -47.09
C GLU A 123 -44.99 -13.74 -46.18
N PHE A 124 -44.00 -14.63 -46.17
CA PHE A 124 -42.80 -14.50 -45.34
C PHE A 124 -41.70 -13.66 -46.01
N ALA A 125 -41.68 -13.60 -47.35
CA ALA A 125 -40.77 -12.73 -48.08
C ALA A 125 -41.09 -11.24 -47.85
N LEU A 126 -42.37 -10.90 -47.71
CA LEU A 126 -42.85 -9.53 -47.43
C LEU A 126 -42.59 -9.04 -45.99
N ILE A 127 -42.18 -9.94 -45.08
CA ILE A 127 -41.86 -9.60 -43.68
C ILE A 127 -40.36 -9.30 -43.51
N ASN A 128 -39.53 -9.65 -44.49
CA ASN A 128 -38.08 -9.51 -44.41
C ASN A 128 -37.59 -8.15 -44.93
N ASP A 129 -37.90 -7.09 -44.18
CA ASP A 129 -37.52 -5.70 -44.47
C ASP A 129 -36.01 -5.55 -44.76
N ALA A 130 -35.18 -6.25 -44.00
CA ALA A 130 -33.72 -6.22 -44.15
C ALA A 130 -33.24 -6.71 -45.53
N SER A 131 -34.00 -7.59 -46.20
CA SER A 131 -33.69 -8.01 -47.58
C SER A 131 -34.18 -7.02 -48.63
N LEU A 132 -35.34 -6.39 -48.40
CA LEU A 132 -35.93 -5.41 -49.30
C LEU A 132 -35.15 -4.09 -49.32
N GLU A 133 -34.54 -3.71 -48.20
CA GLU A 133 -33.68 -2.52 -48.10
C GLU A 133 -32.19 -2.81 -48.41
N SER A 134 -31.84 -4.04 -48.81
CA SER A 134 -30.45 -4.38 -49.08
C SER A 134 -29.93 -3.67 -50.33
N VAL A 135 -28.71 -3.11 -50.23
CA VAL A 135 -28.06 -2.34 -51.30
C VAL A 135 -27.85 -3.19 -52.56
N ASP A 136 -27.71 -4.51 -52.41
CA ASP A 136 -27.57 -5.45 -53.52
C ASP A 136 -28.83 -5.49 -54.40
N PHE A 137 -30.04 -5.35 -53.82
CA PHE A 137 -31.29 -5.34 -54.60
C PHE A 137 -31.45 -4.06 -55.42
N LEU A 138 -31.08 -2.91 -54.86
CA LEU A 138 -31.14 -1.60 -55.55
C LEU A 138 -30.05 -1.44 -56.63
N SER A 139 -29.03 -2.30 -56.63
CA SER A 139 -27.97 -2.29 -57.64
C SER A 139 -28.31 -3.07 -58.92
N LEU A 140 -29.45 -3.76 -58.93
CA LEU A 140 -29.94 -4.62 -60.02
C LEU A 140 -30.99 -3.95 -60.92
N GLU A 141 -31.31 -2.68 -60.70
CA GLU A 141 -32.17 -1.85 -61.57
C GLU A 141 -31.37 -0.78 -62.34
#